data_AF-A0A358J0Y5-F1
#
_entry.id   AF-A0A358J0Y5-F1
#
_cell.length_a   1.000
_cell.length_b   1.000
_cell.length_c   1.000
_cell.angle_alpha   90.00
_cell.angle_beta   90.00
_cell.angle_gamma   90.00
#
_symmetry.space_group_name_H-M   'P 1'
#
loop_
_entity.id
_entity.type
_entity.pdbx_description
1 polymer ?
#
loop_
_entity_poly.entity_id
_entity_poly.type
_entity_poly.pdbx_seq_one_letter_code
_entity_poly.pdbx_strand_id
1 'polypeptide(L)'
;GGAPHGPADAARPGPHPVEEEARLLAEGRPFAWRLSLDRAREALGGAVWDALSFIEEGSGPDGETGRIKARPETAGDVVLARKDAGTAYHLAVTHDDALQGVSHVIRGQDLFEATHIQRLIQALMDWPAPVYRHHRLLAGPDGRRYAKRDRSVTLAELRAGGLTPDSLRAELAP
;
A
#
# COMPACT_ATOMS: atom_id res chain seq x y z
N GLY A 1 -12.50 -14.23 6.40
CA GLY A 1 -11.36 -13.30 6.57
C GLY A 1 -11.76 -11.93 6.10
N GLY A 2 -12.02 -11.00 7.03
CA GLY A 2 -12.25 -9.60 6.67
C GLY A 2 -10.92 -8.93 6.41
N ALA A 3 -10.73 -8.37 5.21
CA ALA A 3 -9.63 -7.44 4.97
C ALA A 3 -9.81 -6.24 5.93
N PRO A 4 -8.79 -5.88 6.72
CA PRO A 4 -8.88 -4.76 7.63
C PRO A 4 -8.70 -3.49 6.80
N HIS A 5 -9.79 -2.97 6.25
CA HIS A 5 -9.86 -1.63 5.66
C HIS A 5 -10.76 -0.76 6.54
N GLY A 6 -10.30 -0.52 7.77
CA GLY A 6 -10.64 0.68 8.52
C GLY A 6 -9.33 1.43 8.79
N PRO A 7 -9.35 2.75 9.02
CA PRO A 7 -8.17 3.42 9.56
C PRO A 7 -7.89 2.74 10.90
N ALA A 8 -6.90 1.85 10.92
CA ALA A 8 -6.28 1.48 12.18
C ALA A 8 -5.72 2.80 12.70
N ASP A 9 -6.11 3.23 13.90
CA ASP A 9 -5.42 4.32 14.58
C ASP A 9 -3.92 4.11 14.35
N ALA A 10 -3.23 5.14 13.85
CA ALA A 10 -1.84 5.07 13.42
C ALA A 10 -0.97 4.56 14.58
N ALA A 11 -0.87 3.23 14.68
CA ALA A 11 -0.46 2.58 15.91
C ALA A 11 1.05 2.69 16.01
N ARG A 12 1.54 3.22 17.13
CA ARG A 12 2.97 3.38 17.40
C ARG A 12 3.29 2.71 18.73
N PRO A 13 3.25 1.37 18.79
CA PRO A 13 3.43 0.63 20.05
C PRO A 13 4.84 0.81 20.63
N GLY A 14 5.80 1.25 19.81
CA GLY A 14 7.20 1.32 20.20
C GLY A 14 7.82 -0.07 20.39
N PRO A 15 9.16 -0.14 20.60
CA PRO A 15 9.81 -1.37 20.96
C PRO A 15 9.49 -1.74 22.42
N HIS A 16 9.47 -3.05 22.71
CA HIS A 16 9.54 -3.51 24.10
C HIS A 16 10.91 -3.18 24.70
N PRO A 17 11.03 -3.03 26.04
CA PRO A 17 12.32 -3.11 26.71
C PRO A 17 13.04 -4.41 26.34
N VAL A 18 14.37 -4.38 26.25
CA VAL A 18 15.19 -5.51 25.75
C VAL A 18 14.94 -6.80 26.56
N GLU A 19 14.82 -6.68 27.87
CA GLU A 19 14.56 -7.81 28.78
C GLU A 19 13.17 -8.40 28.56
N GLU A 20 12.17 -7.55 28.31
CA GLU A 20 10.80 -7.97 28.03
C GLU A 20 10.70 -8.65 26.66
N GLU A 21 11.34 -8.08 25.64
CA GLU A 21 11.42 -8.67 24.31
C GLU A 21 12.05 -10.07 24.36
N ALA A 22 13.19 -10.19 25.04
CA ALA A 22 13.90 -11.47 25.20
C ALA A 22 13.01 -12.52 25.91
N ARG A 23 12.28 -12.12 26.95
CA ARG A 23 11.33 -13.01 27.65
C ARG A 23 10.20 -13.47 26.73
N LEU A 24 9.55 -12.55 26.02
CA LEU A 24 8.43 -12.87 25.12
C LEU A 24 8.86 -13.79 23.97
N LEU A 25 10.06 -13.59 23.43
CA LEU A 25 10.66 -14.46 22.43
C LEU A 25 10.96 -15.86 22.99
N ALA A 26 11.53 -15.95 24.19
CA ALA A 26 11.81 -17.23 24.86
C ALA A 26 10.55 -18.04 25.17
N GLU A 27 9.44 -17.37 25.50
CA GLU A 27 8.11 -17.96 25.68
C GLU A 27 7.45 -18.40 24.36
N GLY A 28 8.06 -18.08 23.20
CA GLY A 28 7.53 -18.44 21.89
C GLY A 28 6.26 -17.69 21.50
N ARG A 29 5.98 -16.53 22.13
CA ARG A 29 4.78 -15.73 21.86
C ARG A 29 4.71 -15.31 20.37
N PRO A 30 3.51 -15.23 19.77
CA PRO A 30 3.35 -14.65 18.44
C PRO A 30 3.77 -13.18 18.43
N PHE A 31 4.49 -12.76 17.39
CA PHE A 31 4.94 -11.37 17.24
C PHE A 31 4.92 -10.93 15.77
N ALA A 32 5.10 -9.64 15.56
CA ALA A 32 5.23 -9.03 14.26
C ALA A 32 6.34 -7.98 14.26
N TRP A 33 7.19 -8.00 13.25
CA TRP A 33 8.16 -6.95 12.99
C TRP A 33 7.42 -5.73 12.43
N ARG A 34 7.74 -4.55 12.95
CA ARG A 34 7.12 -3.29 12.51
C ARG A 34 8.18 -2.28 12.09
N LEU A 35 7.83 -1.43 11.12
CA LEU A 35 8.63 -0.28 10.73
C LEU A 35 8.39 0.84 11.76
N SER A 36 9.37 1.10 12.62
CA SER A 36 9.29 2.23 13.56
C SER A 36 9.50 3.55 12.81
N LEU A 37 8.50 4.45 12.85
CA LEU A 37 8.63 5.76 12.21
C LEU A 37 9.69 6.65 12.88
N ASP A 38 9.90 6.52 14.20
CA ASP A 38 10.96 7.28 14.89
C ASP A 38 12.34 6.85 14.40
N ARG A 39 12.59 5.54 14.35
CA ARG A 39 13.87 5.00 13.86
C ARG A 39 14.07 5.28 12.38
N ALA A 40 13.01 5.25 11.59
CA ALA A 40 13.07 5.62 10.18
C ALA A 40 13.46 7.10 9.98
N ARG A 41 12.88 8.01 10.78
CA ARG A 41 13.22 9.44 10.75
C ARG A 41 14.65 9.69 11.21
N GLU A 42 15.10 9.00 12.25
CA GLU A 42 16.49 9.06 12.73
C GLU A 42 17.47 8.60 11.64
N ALA A 43 17.18 7.45 11.00
CA ALA A 43 18.03 6.87 9.97
C ALA A 43 18.14 7.74 8.70
N LEU A 44 17.03 8.34 8.24
CA LEU A 44 17.03 9.22 7.07
C LEU A 44 17.57 10.63 7.38
N GLY A 45 17.49 11.06 8.63
CA GLY A 45 17.68 12.45 9.01
C GLY A 45 16.49 13.34 8.66
N GLY A 46 16.32 14.42 9.43
CA GLY A 46 15.15 15.30 9.33
C GLY A 46 14.95 15.92 7.95
N ALA A 47 16.03 16.34 7.28
CA ALA A 47 15.96 16.98 5.97
C ALA A 47 15.42 16.03 4.88
N VAL A 48 15.88 14.78 4.85
CA VAL A 48 15.40 13.78 3.87
C VAL A 48 13.97 13.39 4.19
N TRP A 49 13.67 13.15 5.47
CA TRP A 49 12.31 12.83 5.93
C TRP A 49 11.29 13.90 5.50
N ASP A 50 11.58 15.17 5.77
CA ASP A 50 10.67 16.28 5.46
C ASP A 50 10.50 16.54 3.96
N ALA A 51 11.47 16.08 3.15
CA ALA A 51 11.47 16.18 1.69
C ALA A 51 10.88 14.96 0.97
N LEU A 52 10.48 13.90 1.70
CA LEU A 52 9.87 12.71 1.09
C LEU A 52 8.65 13.12 0.24
N SER A 53 8.67 12.72 -1.02
CA SER A 53 7.61 13.00 -1.98
C SER A 53 7.58 11.97 -3.10
N PHE A 54 6.44 11.83 -3.76
CA PHE A 54 6.24 11.00 -4.94
C PHE A 54 5.50 11.79 -6.03
N ILE A 55 5.54 11.30 -7.26
CA ILE A 55 4.84 11.92 -8.41
C ILE A 55 3.57 11.14 -8.70
N GLU A 56 2.45 11.87 -8.82
CA GLU A 56 1.12 11.36 -9.18
C GLU A 56 0.67 11.97 -10.50
N GLU A 57 0.56 11.17 -11.56
CA GLU A 57 0.06 11.62 -12.87
C GLU A 57 -1.45 11.35 -13.10
N GLY A 58 -2.07 10.58 -12.20
CA GLY A 58 -3.50 10.36 -12.16
C GLY A 58 -4.14 11.32 -11.16
N SER A 59 -5.01 10.77 -10.32
CA SER A 59 -5.64 11.50 -9.23
C SER A 59 -5.77 10.62 -8.00
N GLY A 60 -5.36 11.13 -6.85
CA GLY A 60 -5.70 10.55 -5.55
C GLY A 60 -7.21 10.60 -5.26
N PRO A 61 -7.66 9.99 -4.15
CA PRO A 61 -9.07 9.90 -3.79
C PRO A 61 -9.74 11.28 -3.65
N ASP A 62 -9.00 12.31 -3.26
CA ASP A 62 -9.47 13.68 -3.08
C ASP A 62 -9.03 14.62 -4.23
N GLY A 63 -8.54 14.04 -5.34
CA GLY A 63 -8.11 14.79 -6.53
C GLY A 63 -6.65 15.21 -6.52
N GLU A 64 -5.82 14.64 -5.64
CA GLU A 64 -4.41 14.99 -5.54
C GLU A 64 -3.64 14.58 -6.80
N THR A 65 -2.74 15.45 -7.28
CA THR A 65 -1.95 15.22 -8.50
C THR A 65 -0.60 15.95 -8.44
N GLY A 66 0.32 15.62 -9.33
CA GLY A 66 1.66 16.20 -9.40
C GLY A 66 2.59 15.67 -8.30
N ARG A 67 3.49 16.53 -7.81
CA ARG A 67 4.41 16.15 -6.74
C ARG A 67 3.73 16.25 -5.38
N ILE A 68 3.55 15.12 -4.71
CA ILE A 68 2.83 15.01 -3.44
C ILE A 68 3.83 14.72 -2.32
N LYS A 69 3.74 15.49 -1.23
CA LYS A 69 4.51 15.21 0.00
C LYS A 69 4.05 13.89 0.59
N ALA A 70 4.99 12.98 0.85
CA ALA A 70 4.69 11.74 1.52
C ALA A 70 4.41 12.00 3.01
N ARG A 71 3.39 11.34 3.56
CA ARG A 71 3.00 11.43 4.97
C ARG A 71 2.99 10.04 5.62
N PRO A 72 4.15 9.38 5.82
CA PRO A 72 4.20 8.04 6.40
C PRO A 72 3.52 7.94 7.77
N GLU A 73 3.48 9.06 8.51
CA GLU A 73 2.86 9.18 9.82
C GLU A 73 1.36 8.84 9.85
N THR A 74 0.64 8.96 8.73
CA THR A 74 -0.80 8.64 8.68
C THR A 74 -1.09 7.16 8.85
N ALA A 75 -0.11 6.28 8.61
CA ALA A 75 -0.25 4.83 8.71
C ALA A 75 0.30 4.23 10.01
N GLY A 76 1.08 5.00 10.78
CA GLY A 76 1.75 4.52 12.00
C GLY A 76 2.86 3.49 11.73
N ASP A 77 3.22 2.72 12.76
CA ASP A 77 4.25 1.69 12.68
C ASP A 77 3.71 0.43 12.01
N VAL A 78 3.77 0.41 10.67
CA VAL A 78 3.25 -0.68 9.84
C VAL A 78 3.97 -2.00 10.10
N VAL A 79 3.24 -3.11 10.00
CA VAL A 79 3.85 -4.46 10.07
C VAL A 79 4.64 -4.72 8.79
N LEU A 80 5.89 -5.20 8.95
CA LEU A 80 6.77 -5.62 7.86
C LEU A 80 6.82 -7.14 7.68
N ALA A 81 6.66 -7.91 8.75
CA ALA A 81 6.61 -9.36 8.71
C ALA A 81 5.95 -9.89 9.99
N ARG A 82 5.42 -11.12 9.94
CA ARG A 82 4.90 -11.83 11.12
C ARG A 82 5.73 -13.08 11.33
N LYS A 83 5.78 -13.57 12.58
CA LYS A 83 6.51 -14.81 12.93
C LYS A 83 6.23 -15.97 11.97
N ASP A 84 4.95 -16.17 11.61
CA ASP A 84 4.49 -17.34 10.85
C ASP A 84 3.97 -16.99 9.44
N ALA A 85 4.21 -15.79 8.92
CA ALA A 85 3.73 -15.38 7.60
C ALA A 85 4.74 -14.47 6.88
N GLY A 86 4.74 -14.57 5.54
CA GLY A 86 5.65 -13.87 4.65
C GLY A 86 5.59 -12.33 4.74
N THR A 87 6.52 -11.70 4.04
CA THR A 87 6.73 -10.25 3.98
C THR A 87 5.44 -9.46 3.76
N ALA A 88 5.27 -8.39 4.52
CA ALA A 88 4.13 -7.50 4.38
C ALA A 88 4.13 -6.81 3.01
N TYR A 89 2.93 -6.58 2.49
CA TYR A 89 2.68 -6.00 1.19
C TYR A 89 3.60 -4.80 0.86
N HIS A 90 3.71 -3.82 1.76
CA HIS A 90 4.49 -2.60 1.49
C HIS A 90 5.97 -2.87 1.16
N LEU A 91 6.60 -3.82 1.84
CA LEU A 91 8.00 -4.17 1.62
C LEU A 91 8.14 -5.06 0.37
N ALA A 92 7.26 -6.04 0.19
CA ALA A 92 7.32 -6.94 -0.97
C ALA A 92 7.18 -6.18 -2.29
N VAL A 93 6.16 -5.31 -2.43
CA VAL A 93 5.95 -4.63 -3.72
C VAL A 93 7.05 -3.65 -4.06
N THR A 94 7.57 -2.92 -3.07
CA THR A 94 8.61 -1.92 -3.32
C THR A 94 9.95 -2.56 -3.65
N HIS A 95 10.25 -3.71 -3.03
CA HIS A 95 11.40 -4.53 -3.37
C HIS A 95 11.30 -5.05 -4.81
N ASP A 96 10.16 -5.65 -5.16
CA ASP A 96 9.98 -6.27 -6.47
C ASP A 96 9.95 -5.23 -7.60
N ASP A 97 9.30 -4.08 -7.37
CA ASP A 97 9.32 -2.93 -8.29
C ASP A 97 10.76 -2.46 -8.56
N ALA A 98 11.57 -2.31 -7.50
CA ALA A 98 12.96 -1.89 -7.62
C ALA A 98 13.81 -2.95 -8.34
N LEU A 99 13.65 -4.22 -7.99
CA LEU A 99 14.35 -5.35 -8.60
C LEU A 99 14.03 -5.49 -10.10
N GLN A 100 12.79 -5.22 -10.49
CA GLN A 100 12.32 -5.31 -11.87
C GLN A 100 12.52 -4.02 -12.68
N GLY A 101 12.98 -2.93 -12.05
CA GLY A 101 13.16 -1.64 -12.73
C GLY A 101 11.84 -1.00 -13.14
N VAL A 102 10.77 -1.19 -12.36
CA VAL A 102 9.47 -0.57 -12.62
C VAL A 102 9.60 0.95 -12.54
N SER A 103 9.25 1.63 -13.62
CA SER A 103 9.29 3.10 -13.70
C SER A 103 7.94 3.77 -13.43
N HIS A 104 6.84 3.06 -13.70
CA HIS A 104 5.47 3.57 -13.54
C HIS A 104 4.59 2.51 -12.87
N VAL A 105 3.90 2.92 -11.80
CA VAL A 105 2.94 2.09 -11.08
C VAL A 105 1.54 2.64 -11.32
N ILE A 106 0.73 1.89 -12.07
CA ILE A 106 -0.67 2.22 -12.38
C ILE A 106 -1.57 1.30 -11.55
N ARG A 107 -2.37 1.87 -10.65
CA ARG A 107 -3.22 1.09 -9.72
C ARG A 107 -4.45 1.87 -9.25
N GLY A 108 -5.38 1.21 -8.57
CA GLY A 108 -6.61 1.84 -8.08
C GLY A 108 -6.37 2.84 -6.94
N GLN A 109 -7.20 3.88 -6.86
CA GLN A 109 -7.19 4.90 -5.79
C GLN A 109 -7.28 4.33 -4.37
N ASP A 110 -7.78 3.10 -4.18
CA ASP A 110 -7.79 2.41 -2.89
C ASP A 110 -6.37 2.14 -2.35
N LEU A 111 -5.36 2.16 -3.20
CA LEU A 111 -3.95 1.97 -2.84
C LEU A 111 -3.18 3.29 -2.73
N PHE A 112 -3.85 4.44 -2.85
CA PHE A 112 -3.20 5.76 -2.80
C PHE A 112 -2.49 5.99 -1.46
N GLU A 113 -3.17 5.77 -0.33
CA GLU A 113 -2.60 5.95 1.02
C GLU A 113 -1.39 5.04 1.28
N ALA A 114 -1.36 3.84 0.67
CA ALA A 114 -0.23 2.92 0.79
C ALA A 114 1.07 3.50 0.19
N THR A 115 0.96 4.46 -0.73
CA THR A 115 2.09 5.12 -1.39
C THR A 115 2.95 5.89 -0.39
N HIS A 116 2.36 6.47 0.66
CA HIS A 116 3.10 7.21 1.67
C HIS A 116 4.13 6.33 2.40
N ILE A 117 3.72 5.13 2.81
CA ILE A 117 4.61 4.15 3.44
C ILE A 117 5.58 3.53 2.44
N GLN A 118 5.13 3.22 1.23
CA GLN A 118 6.00 2.65 0.19
C GLN A 118 7.12 3.63 -0.17
N ARG A 119 6.82 4.93 -0.24
CA ARG A 119 7.81 5.97 -0.47
C ARG A 119 8.85 6.05 0.64
N LEU A 120 8.43 5.87 1.91
CA LEU A 120 9.36 5.79 3.04
C LEU A 120 10.30 4.58 2.91
N ILE A 121 9.74 3.40 2.61
CA ILE A 121 10.53 2.17 2.44
C ILE A 121 11.55 2.35 1.32
N GLN A 122 11.13 2.89 0.17
CA GLN A 122 12.05 3.17 -0.95
C GLN A 122 13.20 4.09 -0.54
N ALA A 123 12.94 5.14 0.27
CA ALA A 123 14.01 6.01 0.76
C ALA A 123 14.97 5.27 1.71
N LEU A 124 14.45 4.47 2.64
CA LEU A 124 15.27 3.74 3.61
C LEU A 124 16.18 2.70 2.95
N MET A 125 15.71 2.11 1.86
CA MET A 125 16.43 1.07 1.12
C MET A 125 17.27 1.61 -0.04
N ASP A 126 17.27 2.93 -0.26
CA ASP A 126 17.87 3.59 -1.43
C ASP A 126 17.36 3.01 -2.76
N TRP A 127 16.06 2.69 -2.82
CA TRP A 127 15.40 2.20 -4.03
C TRP A 127 14.80 3.36 -4.85
N PRO A 128 14.76 3.22 -6.19
CA PRO A 128 14.13 4.22 -7.04
C PRO A 128 12.63 4.32 -6.72
N ALA A 129 12.13 5.56 -6.66
CA ALA A 129 10.71 5.83 -6.56
C ALA A 129 10.11 5.90 -7.98
N PRO A 130 9.13 5.06 -8.33
CA PRO A 130 8.45 5.14 -9.62
C PRO A 130 7.51 6.35 -9.65
N VAL A 131 7.04 6.67 -10.86
CA VAL A 131 5.91 7.56 -11.05
C VAL A 131 4.62 6.78 -10.79
N TYR A 132 3.71 7.36 -10.02
CA TYR A 132 2.41 6.74 -9.70
C TYR A 132 1.31 7.32 -10.58
N ARG A 133 0.34 6.49 -10.94
CA ARG A 133 -0.93 6.91 -11.55
C ARG A 133 -2.06 6.13 -10.89
N HIS A 134 -2.77 6.79 -9.98
CA HIS A 134 -3.95 6.22 -9.37
C HIS A 134 -5.18 6.47 -10.24
N HIS A 135 -5.89 5.40 -10.57
CA HIS A 135 -7.11 5.45 -11.37
C HIS A 135 -8.36 5.25 -10.50
N ARG A 136 -9.46 5.86 -10.93
CA ARG A 136 -10.77 5.67 -10.30
C ARG A 136 -11.15 4.19 -10.26
N LEU A 137 -11.88 3.83 -9.23
CA LEU A 137 -12.36 2.46 -9.05
C LEU A 137 -13.62 2.25 -9.86
N LEU A 138 -13.77 1.04 -10.41
CA LEU A 138 -14.95 0.69 -11.18
C LEU A 138 -16.20 0.71 -10.28
N ALA A 139 -17.21 1.42 -10.74
CA ALA A 139 -18.53 1.49 -10.12
C ALA A 139 -19.56 0.84 -11.04
N GLY A 140 -20.58 0.23 -10.45
CA GLY A 140 -21.75 -0.28 -11.16
C GLY A 140 -22.65 0.86 -11.66
N PRO A 141 -23.70 0.51 -12.42
CA PRO A 141 -24.66 1.47 -12.97
C PRO A 141 -25.39 2.30 -11.91
N ASP A 142 -25.43 1.82 -10.66
CA ASP A 142 -25.98 2.49 -9.49
C ASP A 142 -24.97 3.42 -8.78
N GLY A 143 -23.77 3.60 -9.34
CA GLY A 143 -22.69 4.39 -8.77
C GLY A 143 -21.99 3.71 -7.58
N ARG A 144 -22.37 2.48 -7.21
CA ARG A 144 -21.71 1.75 -6.13
C ARG A 144 -20.45 1.08 -6.64
N ARG A 145 -19.36 1.18 -5.88
CA ARG A 145 -18.11 0.47 -6.19
C ARG A 145 -18.38 -1.03 -6.31
N TYR A 146 -17.86 -1.67 -7.35
CA TYR A 146 -17.88 -3.14 -7.41
C TYR A 146 -17.02 -3.69 -6.27
N ALA A 147 -17.66 -4.22 -5.23
CA ALA A 147 -16.98 -4.95 -4.17
C ALA A 147 -17.12 -6.46 -4.41
N LYS A 148 -16.07 -7.23 -4.09
CA LYS A 148 -16.11 -8.70 -4.10
C LYS A 148 -17.22 -9.28 -3.19
N ARG A 149 -17.70 -8.52 -2.21
CA ARG A 149 -18.79 -8.92 -1.31
C ARG A 149 -20.17 -8.84 -1.96
N ASP A 150 -20.33 -8.05 -3.02
CA ASP A 150 -21.63 -7.78 -3.64
C ASP A 150 -21.99 -8.77 -4.74
N ARG A 151 -21.32 -9.94 -4.81
CA ARG A 151 -21.42 -10.90 -5.93
C ARG A 151 -21.27 -10.19 -7.28
N SER A 152 -20.31 -9.27 -7.35
CA SER A 152 -19.96 -8.59 -8.59
C SER A 152 -19.60 -9.62 -9.65
N VAL A 153 -20.10 -9.39 -10.87
CA VAL A 153 -19.96 -10.34 -11.98
C VAL A 153 -18.48 -10.58 -12.25
N THR A 154 -18.09 -11.84 -12.28
CA THR A 154 -16.72 -12.26 -12.57
C THR A 154 -16.45 -12.22 -14.07
N LEU A 155 -15.18 -12.07 -14.48
CA LEU A 155 -14.79 -12.21 -15.90
C LEU A 155 -15.19 -13.56 -16.49
N ALA A 156 -15.25 -14.62 -15.67
CA ALA A 156 -15.68 -15.94 -16.09
C ALA A 156 -17.17 -15.98 -16.40
N GLU A 157 -18.00 -15.37 -15.55
CA GLU A 157 -19.46 -15.26 -15.77
C GLU A 157 -19.78 -14.35 -16.97
N LEU A 158 -19.08 -13.22 -17.13
CA LEU A 158 -19.24 -12.36 -18.32
C LEU A 158 -18.95 -13.14 -19.61
N ARG A 159 -17.86 -13.92 -19.61
CA ARG A 159 -17.49 -14.77 -20.75
C ARG A 159 -18.53 -15.86 -21.01
N ALA A 160 -19.03 -16.52 -19.96
CA ALA A 160 -20.07 -17.54 -20.08
C ALA A 160 -21.40 -16.94 -20.59
N GLY A 161 -21.68 -15.68 -20.26
CA GLY A 161 -22.81 -14.91 -20.77
C GLY A 161 -22.65 -14.38 -22.21
N GLY A 162 -21.54 -14.71 -22.89
CA GLY A 162 -21.30 -14.32 -24.28
C GLY A 162 -20.69 -12.93 -24.48
N LEU A 163 -20.29 -12.24 -23.40
CA LEU A 163 -19.61 -10.95 -23.53
C LEU A 163 -18.21 -11.15 -24.13
N THR A 164 -17.92 -10.44 -25.22
CA THR A 164 -16.61 -10.51 -25.86
C THR A 164 -15.61 -9.59 -25.16
N PRO A 165 -14.29 -9.89 -25.22
CA PRO A 165 -13.26 -8.97 -24.72
C PRO A 165 -13.33 -7.58 -25.37
N ASP A 166 -13.68 -7.48 -26.65
CA ASP A 166 -13.75 -6.19 -27.36
C ASP A 166 -14.94 -5.36 -26.89
N SER A 167 -16.11 -5.99 -26.71
CA SER A 167 -17.28 -5.35 -26.10
C SER A 167 -16.97 -4.82 -24.71
N LEU A 168 -16.31 -5.63 -23.87
CA LEU A 168 -15.94 -5.22 -22.51
C LEU A 168 -14.92 -4.07 -22.51
N ARG A 169 -13.94 -4.08 -23.42
CA ARG A 169 -12.98 -2.96 -23.54
C ARG A 169 -13.66 -1.68 -24.01
N ALA A 170 -14.64 -1.76 -24.91
CA ALA A 170 -15.41 -0.61 -25.36
C ALA A 170 -16.23 0.00 -24.22
N GLU A 171 -16.78 -0.82 -23.32
CA GLU A 171 -17.49 -0.37 -22.12
C GLU A 171 -16.56 0.27 -21.07
N LEU A 172 -15.29 -0.16 -21.02
CA LEU A 172 -14.28 0.33 -20.07
C LEU A 172 -13.41 1.46 -20.62
N ALA A 173 -13.57 1.84 -21.89
CA ALA A 173 -12.83 2.93 -22.49
C ALA A 173 -13.21 4.26 -21.78
N PRO A 174 -12.22 5.08 -21.41
CA PRO A 174 -12.46 6.33 -20.68
C PRO A 174 -13.22 7.38 -21.48
#